data_AF-A0A7S4FPZ0-F1
#
_entry.id   AF-A0A7S4FPZ0-F1
#
_cell.length_a   1.000
_cell.length_b   1.000
_cell.length_c   1.000
_cell.angle_alpha   90.00
_cell.angle_beta   90.00
_cell.angle_gamma   90.00
#
_symmetry.space_group_name_H-M   'P 1'
#
loop_
_entity.id
_entity.type
_entity.pdbx_description
1 polymer ?
#
loop_
_entity_poly.entity_id
_entity_poly.type
_entity_poly.pdbx_seq_one_letter_code
_entity_poly.pdbx_strand_id
1 'polypeptide(L)'
;GAQVVVELKDAAALHILTLILEDNNVGDSGAQALAQLQHATALHTLTLDLDCNDVGDSGAQALAGLKNATALCTLTLLLGANAVGASGAQALAGLKLAPT
;
A
#
# COMPACT_ATOMS: atom_id res chain seq x y z
N GLY A 1 -13.04 -10.60 9.39
CA GLY A 1 -13.51 -9.21 9.20
C GLY A 1 -12.77 -8.29 10.13
N ALA A 2 -11.46 -8.12 9.92
CA ALA A 2 -10.69 -7.12 10.63
C ALA A 2 -10.83 -5.80 9.86
N GLN A 3 -11.46 -4.83 10.50
CA GLN A 3 -11.42 -3.44 10.05
C GLN A 3 -9.98 -2.95 10.29
N VAL A 4 -9.15 -2.96 9.25
CA VAL A 4 -7.86 -2.27 9.24
C VAL A 4 -8.16 -0.77 9.11
N VAL A 5 -8.70 -0.18 10.18
CA VAL A 5 -8.81 1.27 10.33
C VAL A 5 -7.48 1.72 10.94
N VAL A 6 -6.43 1.76 10.11
CA VAL A 6 -5.23 2.48 10.52
C VAL A 6 -5.52 3.96 10.27
N GLU A 7 -5.92 4.69 11.31
CA GLU A 7 -5.98 6.14 11.27
C GLU A 7 -4.55 6.71 11.20
N LEU A 8 -3.89 6.59 10.03
CA LEU A 8 -2.53 7.10 9.77
C LEU A 8 -2.51 8.62 9.55
N LYS A 9 -3.43 9.35 10.16
CA LYS A 9 -3.51 10.82 10.07
C LYS A 9 -2.25 11.48 10.63
N ASP A 10 -1.56 10.78 11.54
CA ASP A 10 -0.34 11.24 12.22
C ASP A 10 0.96 10.61 11.69
N ALA A 11 0.91 9.85 10.58
CA ALA A 11 2.13 9.37 9.92
C ALA A 11 2.97 10.52 9.31
N ALA A 12 2.46 11.76 9.35
CA ALA A 12 3.11 12.96 8.82
C ALA A 12 4.49 13.27 9.43
N ALA A 13 4.88 12.64 10.54
CA ALA A 13 6.22 12.76 11.13
C ALA A 13 7.12 11.53 10.90
N LEU A 14 6.57 10.42 10.41
CA LEU A 14 7.32 9.19 10.22
C LEU A 14 8.11 9.23 8.91
N HIS A 15 9.42 9.02 9.01
CA HIS A 15 10.29 8.90 7.83
C HIS A 15 10.30 7.48 7.25
N ILE A 16 10.08 6.48 8.11
CA ILE A 16 10.07 5.07 7.78
C ILE A 16 8.84 4.45 8.43
N LEU A 17 8.09 3.67 7.66
CA LEU A 17 6.96 2.88 8.15
C LEU A 17 7.03 1.47 7.60
N THR A 18 6.96 0.49 8.49
CA THR A 18 6.83 -0.93 8.14
C THR A 18 5.56 -1.46 8.76
N LEU A 19 4.67 -2.00 7.93
CA LEU A 19 3.45 -2.67 8.37
C LEU A 19 3.51 -4.13 7.89
N ILE A 20 3.51 -5.05 8.85
CA ILE A 20 3.42 -6.49 8.59
C ILE A 20 1.99 -6.91 8.92
N LEU A 21 1.22 -7.20 7.87
CA LEU A 21 -0.20 -7.50 7.95
C LEU A 21 -0.52 -8.87 7.33
N GLU A 22 0.45 -9.75 7.13
CA GLU A 22 0.24 -11.11 6.63
C GLU A 22 -0.93 -11.81 7.35
N ASP A 23 -1.85 -12.41 6.59
CA ASP A 23 -3.01 -13.16 7.10
C ASP A 23 -3.95 -12.36 8.05
N ASN A 24 -4.28 -11.11 7.67
CA ASN A 24 -5.16 -10.23 8.46
C ASN A 24 -6.48 -9.86 7.79
N ASN A 25 -6.83 -10.48 6.66
CA ASN A 25 -8.08 -10.19 5.93
C ASN A 25 -8.23 -8.67 5.63
N VAL A 26 -7.13 -8.03 5.18
CA VAL A 26 -7.10 -6.60 4.82
C VAL A 26 -8.10 -6.31 3.68
N GLY A 27 -8.12 -7.17 2.65
CA GLY A 27 -8.95 -7.05 1.47
C GLY A 27 -8.74 -5.75 0.67
N ASP A 28 -9.57 -5.56 -0.36
CA ASP A 28 -9.53 -4.36 -1.21
C ASP A 28 -9.78 -3.06 -0.42
N SER A 29 -10.67 -3.09 0.58
CA SER A 29 -10.98 -1.91 1.38
C SER A 29 -9.82 -1.47 2.28
N GLY A 30 -9.12 -2.43 2.88
CA GLY A 30 -7.91 -2.14 3.65
C GLY A 30 -6.77 -1.64 2.77
N ALA A 31 -6.60 -2.22 1.57
CA ALA A 31 -5.63 -1.73 0.58
C ALA A 31 -5.92 -0.28 0.14
N GLN A 32 -7.19 0.09 -0.02
CA GLN A 32 -7.61 1.47 -0.29
C GLN A 32 -7.29 2.43 0.86
N ALA A 33 -7.45 1.98 2.11
CA ALA A 33 -7.06 2.77 3.27
C ALA A 33 -5.54 2.98 3.33
N LEU A 34 -4.75 1.93 3.08
CA LEU A 34 -3.29 2.00 3.03
C LEU A 34 -2.78 2.92 1.91
N ALA A 35 -3.48 2.96 0.77
CA ALA A 35 -3.13 3.87 -0.34
C ALA A 35 -3.20 5.36 0.03
N GLN A 36 -3.90 5.73 1.12
CA GLN A 36 -3.92 7.10 1.63
C GLN A 36 -2.56 7.57 2.14
N LEU A 37 -1.60 6.66 2.37
CA LEU A 37 -0.21 6.99 2.65
C LEU A 37 0.46 7.80 1.54
N GLN A 38 -0.14 7.89 0.35
CA GLN A 38 0.30 8.83 -0.69
C GLN A 38 0.29 10.30 -0.23
N HIS A 39 -0.46 10.63 0.82
CA HIS A 39 -0.53 11.98 1.39
C HIS A 39 0.49 12.23 2.50
N ALA A 40 1.30 11.23 2.88
CA ALA A 40 2.32 11.40 3.91
C ALA A 40 3.53 12.16 3.36
N THR A 41 3.67 13.42 3.76
CA THR A 41 4.71 14.34 3.23
C THR A 41 6.10 14.13 3.81
N ALA A 42 6.25 13.31 4.85
CA ALA A 42 7.55 13.00 5.45
C ALA A 42 7.97 11.54 5.28
N LEU A 43 7.13 10.69 4.70
CA LEU A 43 7.37 9.26 4.61
C LEU A 43 8.27 8.94 3.41
N HIS A 44 9.51 8.56 3.68
CA HIS A 44 10.53 8.26 2.67
C HIS A 44 10.64 6.78 2.35
N THR A 45 10.37 5.91 3.33
CA THR A 45 10.40 4.45 3.16
C THR A 45 9.13 3.83 3.69
N LEU A 46 8.46 3.05 2.84
CA LEU A 46 7.27 2.29 3.18
C LEU A 46 7.50 0.81 2.85
N THR A 47 7.29 -0.05 3.83
CA THR A 47 7.18 -1.50 3.64
C THR A 47 5.79 -1.95 4.03
N LEU A 48 5.07 -2.55 3.08
CA LEU A 48 3.77 -3.17 3.30
C LEU A 48 3.89 -4.66 2.99
N ASP A 49 3.79 -5.49 4.02
CA ASP A 49 3.58 -6.92 3.85
C ASP A 49 2.08 -7.22 3.95
N LEU A 50 1.49 -7.57 2.81
CA LEU A 50 0.08 -7.88 2.66
C LEU A 50 -0.10 -9.33 2.17
N ASP A 51 0.84 -10.24 2.42
CA ASP A 51 0.68 -11.63 1.99
C ASP A 51 -0.58 -12.27 2.61
N CYS A 52 -1.29 -13.14 1.88
CA CYS A 52 -2.49 -13.83 2.36
C CYS A 52 -3.62 -12.89 2.85
N ASN A 53 -3.99 -11.84 2.11
CA ASN A 53 -4.96 -10.83 2.59
C ASN A 53 -6.19 -10.59 1.71
N ASP A 54 -6.48 -11.45 0.76
CA ASP A 54 -7.60 -11.30 -0.18
C ASP A 54 -7.61 -9.96 -0.93
N VAL A 55 -6.44 -9.36 -1.18
CA VAL A 55 -6.30 -8.17 -2.02
C VAL A 55 -6.53 -8.57 -3.47
N GLY A 56 -7.54 -7.98 -4.10
CA GLY A 56 -7.88 -8.19 -5.50
C GLY A 56 -7.36 -7.07 -6.40
N ASP A 57 -7.87 -7.05 -7.63
CA ASP A 57 -7.54 -6.03 -8.62
C ASP A 57 -7.83 -4.61 -8.13
N SER A 58 -8.94 -4.38 -7.41
CA SER A 58 -9.32 -3.05 -6.93
C SER A 58 -8.38 -2.54 -5.85
N GLY A 59 -7.96 -3.40 -4.93
CA GLY A 59 -6.98 -3.08 -3.90
C GLY A 59 -5.59 -2.82 -4.48
N ALA A 60 -5.15 -3.65 -5.43
CA ALA A 60 -3.90 -3.43 -6.16
C ALA A 60 -3.89 -2.10 -6.94
N GLN A 61 -5.00 -1.76 -7.62
CA GLN A 61 -5.15 -0.47 -8.29
C GLN A 61 -5.09 0.72 -7.31
N ALA A 62 -5.69 0.57 -6.12
CA ALA A 62 -5.60 1.59 -5.09
C ALA A 62 -4.15 1.77 -4.60
N LEU A 63 -3.45 0.66 -4.29
CA LEU A 63 -2.04 0.69 -3.87
C LEU A 63 -1.13 1.29 -4.96
N ALA A 64 -1.44 1.11 -6.25
CA ALA A 64 -0.74 1.79 -7.34
C ALA A 64 -0.83 3.34 -7.27
N GLY A 65 -1.80 3.88 -6.53
CA GLY A 65 -1.91 5.29 -6.19
C GLY A 65 -0.72 5.84 -5.38
N LEU A 66 0.04 4.98 -4.70
CA LEU A 66 1.25 5.38 -3.96
C LEU A 66 2.31 6.04 -4.85
N LYS A 67 2.22 5.91 -6.19
CA LYS A 67 3.03 6.70 -7.14
C LYS A 67 2.87 8.22 -6.98
N ASN A 68 1.78 8.68 -6.36
CA ASN A 68 1.52 10.10 -6.09
C ASN A 68 2.17 10.59 -4.80
N ALA A 69 2.79 9.69 -4.01
CA ALA A 69 3.50 10.06 -2.79
C ALA A 69 4.74 10.89 -3.15
N THR A 70 4.76 12.16 -2.75
CA THR A 70 5.81 13.10 -3.18
C THR A 70 7.12 12.94 -2.41
N ALA A 71 7.08 12.41 -1.18
CA ALA A 71 8.27 12.17 -0.35
C ALA A 71 8.75 10.72 -0.40
N LEU A 72 7.94 9.78 -0.91
CA LEU A 72 8.24 8.36 -0.85
C LEU A 72 9.32 7.99 -1.87
N CYS A 73 10.46 7.55 -1.37
CA CYS A 73 11.62 7.19 -2.17
C CYS A 73 11.75 5.67 -2.32
N THR A 74 11.35 4.93 -1.29
CA THR A 74 11.45 3.46 -1.24
C THR A 74 10.10 2.86 -0.89
N LEU A 75 9.61 1.96 -1.74
CA LEU A 75 8.42 1.16 -1.50
C LEU A 75 8.77 -0.33 -1.64
N THR A 76 8.52 -1.09 -0.59
CA THR A 76 8.48 -2.55 -0.61
C THR A 76 7.02 -2.98 -0.43
N LEU A 77 6.51 -3.78 -1.37
CA LEU A 77 5.13 -4.26 -1.35
C LEU A 77 5.12 -5.78 -1.59
N LEU A 78 4.68 -6.53 -0.59
CA LEU A 78 4.50 -7.98 -0.67
C LEU A 78 3.00 -8.28 -0.79
N LEU A 79 2.64 -9.05 -1.81
CA LEU A 79 1.26 -9.38 -2.19
C LEU A 79 1.11 -10.87 -2.55
N GLY A 80 1.99 -11.73 -2.05
CA GLY A 80 1.91 -13.17 -2.17
C GLY A 80 0.58 -13.72 -1.68
N ALA A 81 0.10 -14.81 -2.29
CA ALA A 81 -1.15 -15.47 -1.92
C ALA A 81 -2.37 -14.53 -1.79
N ASN A 82 -2.47 -13.51 -2.67
CA ASN A 82 -3.63 -12.65 -2.82
C ASN A 82 -4.37 -12.95 -4.14
N ALA A 83 -5.49 -12.25 -4.36
CA ALA A 83 -6.35 -12.40 -5.53
C ALA A 83 -6.07 -11.37 -6.65
N VAL A 84 -4.82 -10.87 -6.73
CA VAL A 84 -4.42 -9.89 -7.75
C VAL A 84 -4.36 -10.53 -9.13
N GLY A 85 -5.25 -10.10 -10.02
CA GLY A 85 -5.33 -10.54 -11.40
C GLY A 85 -4.51 -9.66 -12.35
N ALA A 86 -4.75 -9.84 -13.66
CA ALA A 86 -4.00 -9.15 -14.70
C ALA A 86 -4.15 -7.62 -14.62
N SER A 87 -5.35 -7.12 -14.29
CA SER A 87 -5.62 -5.67 -14.22
C SER A 87 -4.90 -5.03 -13.04
N GLY A 88 -4.92 -5.68 -11.87
CA GLY A 88 -4.19 -5.24 -10.68
C GLY A 88 -2.67 -5.28 -10.90
N ALA A 89 -2.17 -6.37 -11.49
CA ALA A 89 -0.76 -6.50 -11.84
C ALA A 89 -0.30 -5.41 -12.82
N GLN A 90 -1.12 -5.08 -13.83
CA GLN A 90 -0.83 -4.00 -14.77
C GLN A 90 -0.81 -2.63 -14.08
N ALA A 91 -1.71 -2.37 -13.13
CA ALA A 91 -1.72 -1.14 -12.36
C ALA A 91 -0.45 -1.00 -11.50
N LEU A 92 -0.05 -2.08 -10.81
CA LEU A 92 1.18 -2.13 -10.02
C LEU A 92 2.44 -1.99 -10.88
N ALA A 93 2.46 -2.55 -12.08
CA ALA A 93 3.57 -2.36 -13.03
C ALA A 93 3.74 -0.89 -13.44
N GLY A 94 2.65 -0.11 -13.42
CA GLY A 94 2.67 1.34 -13.62
C GLY A 94 3.02 2.15 -12.37
N LEU A 95 3.20 1.52 -11.21
CA LEU A 95 3.63 2.17 -9.98
C LEU A 95 5.11 2.51 -10.10
N LYS A 96 5.38 3.79 -10.34
CA LYS A 96 6.73 4.35 -10.37
C LYS A 96 6.79 5.56 -9.45
N LEU A 97 7.64 5.49 -8.43
CA LEU A 97 7.90 6.61 -7.55
C LEU A 97 8.66 7.70 -8.31
N ALA A 98 8.46 8.96 -7.91
CA ALA A 98 9.18 10.07 -8.49
C ALA A 98 10.69 9.90 -8.20
N PRO A 99 11.58 10.16 -9.18
CA PRO A 99 13.01 10.22 -8.91
C PRO A 99 13.29 11.38 -7.96
N THR A 100 14.05 11.10 -6.90
CA THR A 100 14.58 12.09 -5.94
C THR A 100 15.58 13.03 -6.59
#